data_AF-A0A6S4PTX1-F1
#
_entry.id   AF-A0A6S4PTX1-F1
#
_cell.length_a   1.000
_cell.length_b   1.000
_cell.length_c   1.000
_cell.angle_alpha   90.00
_cell.angle_beta   90.00
_cell.angle_gamma   90.00
#
_symmetry.space_group_name_H-M   'P 1'
#
loop_
_entity.id
_entity.type
_entity.pdbx_description
1 polymer ?
#
loop_
_entity_poly.entity_id
_entity_poly.type
_entity_poly.pdbx_seq_one_letter_code
_entity_poly.pdbx_strand_id
1 'polypeptide(L)'
;MNVENIKEIIELVVSEQLKTQWVLFVIVGGGLLLSSAFGAYFGSFFKKRGELEALKLEQKEILKQLKLNARATEQIKNDIEHDVWKKKEAISLKTEKLEAFLETIIKLQAAHVEMQTDFVKGKLVHSENYPNLSILDTVSMRQKLYFPELLEPTTALLESFGSIHPIVFKNDGSHNNSEVVRELRELDRDIIGKYHNLLHACRKVIESALN
;
A
#
# COMPACT_ATOMS: atom_id res chain seq x y z
N MET A 1 -87.43 83.36 7.06
CA MET A 1 -86.28 82.53 6.66
C MET A 1 -86.86 81.31 5.95
N ASN A 2 -86.74 81.22 4.63
CA ASN A 2 -87.42 80.17 3.85
C ASN A 2 -86.69 78.83 4.02
N VAL A 3 -87.47 77.75 4.15
CA VAL A 3 -86.99 76.38 4.38
C VAL A 3 -86.11 75.89 3.21
N GLU A 4 -86.33 76.41 1.99
CA GLU A 4 -85.47 76.21 0.83
C GLU A 4 -84.00 76.59 1.08
N ASN A 5 -83.72 77.77 1.65
CA ASN A 5 -82.35 78.26 1.82
C ASN A 5 -81.55 77.44 2.85
N ILE A 6 -82.23 76.82 3.82
CA ILE A 6 -81.59 75.95 4.82
C ILE A 6 -81.24 74.59 4.19
N LYS A 7 -82.11 74.05 3.33
CA LYS A 7 -81.83 72.80 2.59
C LYS A 7 -80.64 72.96 1.64
N GLU A 8 -80.56 74.07 0.92
CA GLU A 8 -79.50 74.31 -0.06
C GLU A 8 -78.12 74.45 0.61
N ILE A 9 -78.04 75.10 1.78
CA ILE A 9 -76.81 75.17 2.58
C ILE A 9 -76.41 73.79 3.13
N ILE A 10 -77.38 72.98 3.57
CA ILE A 10 -77.11 71.61 4.04
C ILE A 10 -76.61 70.72 2.89
N GLU A 11 -77.19 70.82 1.69
CA GLU A 11 -76.72 70.08 0.50
C GLU A 11 -75.31 70.50 0.07
N LEU A 12 -74.98 71.80 0.12
CA LEU A 12 -73.64 72.31 -0.15
C LEU A 12 -72.61 71.82 0.88
N VAL A 13 -72.92 71.85 2.17
CA VAL A 13 -72.03 71.37 3.23
C VAL A 13 -71.83 69.86 3.16
N VAL A 14 -72.90 69.09 2.90
CA VAL A 14 -72.83 67.62 2.77
C VAL A 14 -72.05 67.21 1.52
N SER A 15 -72.24 67.91 0.40
CA SER A 15 -71.51 67.61 -0.85
C SER A 15 -70.02 67.99 -0.78
N GLU A 16 -69.66 69.08 -0.09
CA GLU A 16 -68.26 69.41 0.20
C GLU A 16 -67.62 68.43 1.18
N GLN A 17 -68.33 68.03 2.25
CA GLN A 17 -67.83 67.02 3.19
C GLN A 17 -67.60 65.67 2.51
N LEU A 18 -68.50 65.23 1.64
CA LEU A 18 -68.36 63.97 0.89
C LEU A 18 -67.15 64.01 -0.07
N LYS A 19 -66.92 65.14 -0.76
CA LYS A 19 -65.72 65.32 -1.59
C LYS A 19 -64.43 65.28 -0.76
N THR A 20 -64.39 65.98 0.36
CA THR A 20 -63.20 66.00 1.23
C THR A 20 -62.93 64.62 1.85
N GLN A 21 -63.97 63.88 2.27
CA GLN A 21 -63.81 62.51 2.76
C GLN A 21 -63.31 61.55 1.67
N TRP A 22 -63.86 61.64 0.44
CA TRP A 22 -63.39 60.82 -0.69
C TRP A 22 -61.91 61.08 -1.02
N VAL A 23 -61.49 62.35 -1.04
CA VAL A 23 -60.09 62.72 -1.26
C VAL A 23 -59.19 62.16 -0.16
N LEU A 24 -59.61 62.22 1.10
CA LEU A 24 -58.87 61.62 2.23
C LEU A 24 -58.72 60.09 2.08
N PHE A 25 -59.77 59.37 1.66
CA PHE A 25 -59.69 57.93 1.43
C PHE A 25 -58.73 57.57 0.30
N VAL A 26 -58.71 58.35 -0.80
CA VAL A 26 -57.77 58.13 -1.91
C VAL A 26 -56.32 58.36 -1.47
N ILE A 27 -56.06 59.41 -0.69
CA ILE A 27 -54.70 59.70 -0.18
C ILE A 27 -54.24 58.61 0.78
N VAL A 28 -55.08 58.20 1.75
CA VAL A 28 -54.73 57.17 2.74
C VAL A 28 -54.60 55.80 2.07
N GLY A 29 -55.54 55.42 1.21
CA GLY A 29 -55.51 54.16 0.47
C GLY A 29 -54.32 54.08 -0.48
N GLY A 30 -54.01 55.17 -1.19
CA GLY A 30 -52.82 55.28 -2.03
C GLY A 30 -51.52 55.20 -1.23
N GLY A 31 -51.45 55.85 -0.06
CA GLY A 31 -50.33 55.74 0.87
C GLY A 31 -50.12 54.32 1.39
N LEU A 32 -51.19 53.61 1.74
CA LEU A 32 -51.13 52.20 2.16
C LEU A 32 -50.65 51.28 1.03
N LEU A 33 -51.14 51.47 -0.19
CA LEU A 33 -50.68 50.71 -1.35
C LEU A 33 -49.20 50.97 -1.66
N LEU A 34 -48.75 52.22 -1.59
CA LEU A 34 -47.34 52.57 -1.77
C LEU A 34 -46.48 51.96 -0.67
N SER A 35 -46.88 52.07 0.60
CA SER A 35 -46.13 51.50 1.73
C SER A 35 -46.01 49.98 1.65
N SER A 36 -47.08 49.28 1.25
CA SER A 36 -47.08 47.82 1.08
C SER A 36 -46.27 47.38 -0.14
N ALA A 37 -46.35 48.09 -1.26
CA ALA A 37 -45.51 47.85 -2.42
C ALA A 37 -44.02 48.05 -2.12
N PHE A 38 -43.67 49.11 -1.38
CA PHE A 38 -42.31 49.36 -0.90
C PHE A 38 -41.84 48.26 0.05
N GLY A 39 -42.67 47.88 1.04
CA GLY A 39 -42.36 46.79 1.97
C GLY A 39 -42.14 45.45 1.28
N ALA A 40 -42.97 45.12 0.28
CA ALA A 40 -42.83 43.91 -0.52
C ALA A 40 -41.55 43.92 -1.38
N TYR A 41 -41.24 45.05 -2.02
CA TYR A 41 -40.03 45.20 -2.82
C TYR A 41 -38.76 45.03 -1.97
N PHE A 42 -38.62 45.80 -0.89
CA PHE A 42 -37.46 45.72 0.00
C PHE A 42 -37.38 44.36 0.71
N GLY A 43 -38.51 43.81 1.16
CA GLY A 43 -38.56 42.48 1.76
C GLY A 43 -38.05 41.40 0.80
N SER A 44 -38.49 41.41 -0.46
CA SER A 44 -38.02 40.47 -1.48
C SER A 44 -36.54 40.65 -1.82
N PHE A 45 -36.06 41.90 -1.85
CA PHE A 45 -34.67 42.21 -2.12
C PHE A 45 -33.74 41.71 -1.02
N PHE A 46 -34.05 41.99 0.25
CA PHE A 46 -33.27 41.51 1.39
C PHE A 46 -33.32 40.00 1.52
N LYS A 47 -34.48 39.37 1.28
CA LYS A 47 -34.62 37.91 1.27
C LYS A 47 -33.72 37.28 0.21
N LYS A 48 -33.80 37.75 -1.04
CA LYS A 48 -32.99 37.23 -2.15
C LYS A 48 -31.49 37.45 -1.94
N ARG A 49 -31.11 38.58 -1.33
CA ARG A 49 -29.71 38.86 -0.96
C ARG A 49 -29.22 37.90 0.13
N GLY A 50 -30.02 37.65 1.16
CA GLY A 50 -29.71 36.69 2.21
C GLY A 50 -29.56 35.26 1.67
N GLU A 51 -30.47 34.84 0.78
CA GLU A 51 -30.40 33.54 0.09
C GLU A 51 -29.12 33.43 -0.75
N LEU A 52 -28.74 34.46 -1.50
CA LEU A 52 -27.50 34.47 -2.29
C LEU A 52 -26.24 34.42 -1.43
N GLU A 53 -26.24 35.12 -0.29
CA GLU A 53 -25.11 35.08 0.65
C GLU A 53 -25.00 33.71 1.33
N ALA A 54 -26.12 33.12 1.76
CA ALA A 54 -26.17 31.78 2.32
C ALA A 54 -25.68 30.73 1.31
N LEU A 55 -26.15 30.78 0.06
CA LEU A 55 -25.74 29.87 -1.01
C LEU A 55 -24.23 29.96 -1.29
N LYS A 56 -23.66 31.17 -1.30
CA LYS A 56 -22.21 31.35 -1.45
C LYS A 56 -21.43 30.72 -0.29
N LEU A 57 -21.96 30.82 0.92
CA LEU A 57 -21.34 30.26 2.11
C LEU A 57 -21.37 28.72 2.08
N GLU A 58 -22.51 28.14 1.70
CA GLU A 58 -22.66 26.69 1.50
C GLU A 58 -21.74 26.16 0.40
N GLN A 59 -21.68 26.83 -0.75
CA GLN A 59 -20.76 26.45 -1.83
C GLN A 59 -19.30 26.46 -1.39
N LYS A 60 -18.91 27.46 -0.60
CA LYS A 60 -17.55 27.54 -0.05
C LYS A 60 -17.25 26.39 0.90
N GLU A 61 -18.22 26.00 1.73
CA GLU A 61 -18.08 24.86 2.64
C GLU A 61 -18.01 23.53 1.87
N ILE A 62 -18.85 23.33 0.85
CA ILE A 62 -18.79 22.16 -0.04
C ILE A 62 -17.42 22.05 -0.71
N LEU A 63 -16.90 23.15 -1.27
CA LEU A 63 -15.56 23.16 -1.88
C LEU A 63 -14.46 22.85 -0.87
N LYS A 64 -14.59 23.32 0.37
CA LYS A 64 -13.64 23.02 1.44
C LYS A 64 -13.68 21.54 1.80
N GLN A 65 -14.87 20.96 1.96
CA GLN A 65 -15.04 19.53 2.22
C GLN A 65 -14.49 18.69 1.06
N LEU A 66 -14.74 19.07 -0.19
CA LEU A 66 -14.21 18.38 -1.37
C LEU A 66 -12.68 18.39 -1.38
N LYS A 67 -12.06 19.53 -1.05
CA LYS A 67 -10.59 19.64 -0.93
C LYS A 67 -10.04 18.78 0.21
N LEU A 68 -10.72 18.74 1.36
CA LEU A 68 -10.33 17.89 2.48
C LEU A 68 -10.42 16.40 2.11
N ASN A 69 -11.51 15.99 1.45
CA ASN A 69 -11.69 14.62 0.99
C ASN A 69 -10.66 14.23 -0.08
N ALA A 70 -10.37 15.11 -1.03
CA ALA A 70 -9.35 14.87 -2.05
C ALA A 70 -7.97 14.69 -1.42
N ARG A 71 -7.59 15.56 -0.48
CA ARG A 71 -6.32 15.43 0.28
C ARG A 71 -6.28 14.13 1.08
N ALA A 72 -7.35 13.80 1.79
CA ALA A 72 -7.43 12.56 2.55
C ALA A 72 -7.31 11.34 1.64
N THR A 73 -7.93 11.37 0.46
CA THR A 73 -7.86 10.28 -0.53
C THR A 73 -6.45 10.15 -1.12
N GLU A 74 -5.81 11.26 -1.48
CA GLU A 74 -4.42 11.25 -1.95
C GLU A 74 -3.46 10.75 -0.88
N GLN A 75 -3.67 11.15 0.38
CA GLN A 75 -2.86 10.67 1.49
C GLN A 75 -3.04 9.17 1.70
N ILE A 76 -4.29 8.68 1.76
CA ILE A 76 -4.58 7.24 1.87
C ILE A 76 -3.96 6.48 0.69
N LYS A 77 -4.07 7.02 -0.53
CA LYS A 77 -3.48 6.40 -1.72
C LYS A 77 -1.96 6.32 -1.60
N ASN A 78 -1.30 7.41 -1.22
CA ASN A 78 0.15 7.44 -1.04
C ASN A 78 0.60 6.46 0.06
N ASP A 79 -0.13 6.39 1.18
CA ASP A 79 0.17 5.49 2.28
C ASP A 79 0.05 4.02 1.83
N ILE A 80 -1.03 3.68 1.10
CA ILE A 80 -1.21 2.34 0.51
C ILE A 80 -0.10 2.03 -0.50
N GLU A 81 0.22 2.96 -1.40
CA GLU A 81 1.29 2.78 -2.40
C GLU A 81 2.64 2.54 -1.73
N HIS A 82 2.95 3.29 -0.67
CA HIS A 82 4.20 3.15 0.07
C HIS A 82 4.28 1.81 0.82
N ASP A 83 3.19 1.36 1.44
CA ASP A 83 3.13 0.06 2.11
C ASP A 83 3.25 -1.10 1.13
N VAL A 84 2.57 -1.02 -0.02
CA VAL A 84 2.69 -2.01 -1.10
C VAL A 84 4.12 -2.03 -1.64
N TRP A 85 4.72 -0.87 -1.85
CA TRP A 85 6.10 -0.76 -2.33
C TRP A 85 7.10 -1.37 -1.34
N LYS A 86 7.00 -1.05 -0.05
CA LYS A 86 7.83 -1.66 1.01
C LYS A 86 7.71 -3.17 1.05
N LYS A 87 6.50 -3.71 0.99
CA LYS A 87 6.28 -5.17 0.95
C LYS A 87 6.94 -5.79 -0.28
N LYS A 88 6.74 -5.19 -1.45
CA LYS A 88 7.33 -5.67 -2.70
C LYS A 88 8.86 -5.63 -2.66
N GLU A 89 9.45 -4.56 -2.15
CA GLU A 89 10.89 -4.41 -2.00
C GLU A 89 11.47 -5.45 -1.03
N ALA A 90 10.83 -5.66 0.13
CA ALA A 90 11.25 -6.67 1.09
C ALA A 90 11.21 -8.09 0.51
N ILE A 91 10.13 -8.44 -0.20
CA ILE A 91 10.02 -9.74 -0.88
C ILE A 91 11.08 -9.88 -1.96
N SER A 92 11.28 -8.85 -2.79
CA SER A 92 12.28 -8.86 -3.85
C SER A 92 13.68 -9.07 -3.29
N LEU A 93 14.05 -8.34 -2.23
CA LEU A 93 15.34 -8.47 -1.58
C LEU A 93 15.52 -9.87 -0.97
N LYS A 94 14.50 -10.39 -0.30
CA LYS A 94 14.55 -11.73 0.31
C LYS A 94 14.76 -12.82 -0.76
N THR A 95 14.05 -12.72 -1.88
CA THR A 95 14.21 -13.65 -3.02
C THR A 95 15.62 -13.56 -3.62
N GLU A 96 16.13 -12.35 -3.86
CA GLU A 96 17.49 -12.15 -4.38
C GLU A 96 18.55 -12.78 -3.47
N LYS A 97 18.43 -12.57 -2.14
CA LYS A 97 19.37 -13.18 -1.19
C LYS A 97 19.25 -14.70 -1.13
N LEU A 98 18.05 -15.24 -1.35
CA LEU A 98 17.79 -16.68 -1.33
C LEU A 98 18.37 -17.36 -2.57
N GLU A 99 18.20 -16.74 -3.74
CA GLU A 99 18.84 -17.18 -4.99
C GLU A 99 20.36 -17.17 -4.83
N ALA A 100 20.93 -16.06 -4.34
CA ALA A 100 22.36 -15.96 -4.11
C ALA A 100 22.86 -17.02 -3.10
N PHE A 101 22.08 -17.32 -2.06
CA PHE A 101 22.39 -18.40 -1.11
C PHE A 101 22.43 -19.77 -1.81
N LEU A 102 21.41 -20.10 -2.60
CA LEU A 102 21.33 -21.35 -3.36
C LEU A 102 22.45 -21.48 -4.39
N GLU A 103 22.80 -20.39 -5.09
CA GLU A 103 23.96 -20.37 -6.00
C GLU A 103 25.26 -20.73 -5.28
N THR A 104 25.42 -20.32 -4.03
CA THR A 104 26.61 -20.64 -3.24
C THR A 104 26.66 -22.13 -2.90
N ILE A 105 25.51 -22.74 -2.63
CA ILE A 105 25.38 -24.19 -2.40
C ILE A 105 25.66 -24.97 -3.68
N ILE A 106 25.17 -24.50 -4.83
CA ILE A 106 25.46 -25.11 -6.14
C ILE A 106 26.97 -25.06 -6.42
N LYS A 107 27.64 -23.94 -6.11
CA LYS A 107 29.11 -23.82 -6.21
C LYS A 107 29.82 -24.80 -5.28
N LEU A 108 29.34 -24.96 -4.05
CA LEU A 108 29.88 -25.93 -3.10
C LEU A 108 29.75 -27.36 -3.62
N GLN A 109 28.59 -27.71 -4.19
CA GLN A 109 28.37 -29.02 -4.80
C GLN A 109 29.31 -29.25 -5.99
N ALA A 110 29.46 -28.27 -6.88
CA ALA A 110 30.37 -28.36 -8.01
C ALA A 110 31.83 -28.61 -7.57
N ALA A 111 32.29 -27.92 -6.53
CA ALA A 111 33.63 -28.13 -5.96
C ALA A 111 33.83 -29.56 -5.41
N HIS A 112 32.80 -30.13 -4.78
CA HIS A 112 32.86 -31.51 -4.29
C HIS A 112 32.83 -32.55 -5.44
N VAL A 113 32.04 -32.31 -6.49
CA VAL A 113 32.00 -33.17 -7.67
C VAL A 113 33.35 -33.16 -8.40
N GLU A 114 33.99 -32.00 -8.49
CA GLU A 114 35.33 -31.87 -9.06
C GLU A 114 36.35 -32.67 -8.25
N MET A 115 36.34 -32.51 -6.92
CA MET A 115 37.20 -33.26 -6.00
C MET A 115 37.03 -34.78 -6.15
N GLN A 116 35.78 -35.27 -6.17
CA GLN A 116 35.50 -36.70 -6.37
C GLN A 116 35.96 -37.18 -7.76
N THR A 117 35.77 -36.37 -8.81
CA THR A 117 36.19 -36.71 -10.17
C THR A 117 37.70 -36.84 -10.27
N ASP A 118 38.44 -35.94 -9.64
CA ASP A 118 39.90 -35.95 -9.62
C ASP A 118 40.45 -37.11 -8.78
N PHE A 119 39.80 -37.42 -7.66
CA PHE A 119 40.07 -38.63 -6.86
C PHE A 119 39.88 -39.90 -7.68
N VAL A 120 38.73 -40.05 -8.35
CA VAL A 120 38.45 -41.22 -9.19
C VAL A 120 39.52 -41.34 -10.27
N LYS A 121 39.88 -40.25 -10.96
CA LYS A 121 40.94 -40.23 -11.99
C LYS A 121 42.36 -40.54 -11.48
N GLY A 122 42.54 -40.75 -10.18
CA GLY A 122 43.84 -41.08 -9.57
C GLY A 122 44.79 -39.89 -9.53
N LYS A 123 44.28 -38.66 -9.61
CA LYS A 123 45.07 -37.48 -9.36
C LYS A 123 45.30 -37.34 -7.84
N LEU A 124 46.46 -36.81 -7.45
CA LEU A 124 46.66 -36.42 -6.05
C LEU A 124 45.70 -35.28 -5.68
N VAL A 125 44.70 -35.61 -4.88
CA VAL A 125 43.84 -34.62 -4.23
C VAL A 125 44.55 -34.18 -2.95
N HIS A 126 44.76 -32.87 -2.78
CA HIS A 126 45.29 -32.28 -1.56
C HIS A 126 44.16 -31.53 -0.84
N SER A 127 44.07 -31.68 0.48
CA SER A 127 43.00 -31.05 1.29
C SER A 127 43.03 -29.52 1.24
N GLU A 128 44.20 -28.95 0.98
CA GLU A 128 44.38 -27.50 0.81
C GLU A 128 43.69 -26.97 -0.46
N ASN A 129 43.43 -27.84 -1.44
CA ASN A 129 42.82 -27.45 -2.71
C ASN A 129 41.29 -27.63 -2.72
N TYR A 130 40.71 -28.42 -1.80
CA TYR A 130 39.29 -28.75 -1.80
C TYR A 130 38.70 -29.03 -0.40
N PRO A 131 37.45 -28.58 -0.13
CA PRO A 131 36.76 -27.48 -0.78
C PRO A 131 37.35 -26.12 -0.34
N ASN A 132 37.21 -25.09 -1.17
CA ASN A 132 37.59 -23.74 -0.78
C ASN A 132 36.79 -23.30 0.46
N LEU A 133 37.45 -23.20 1.61
CA LEU A 133 36.88 -22.84 2.92
C LEU A 133 36.01 -21.57 2.84
N SER A 134 36.36 -20.62 1.97
CA SER A 134 35.58 -19.40 1.77
C SER A 134 34.15 -19.65 1.28
N ILE A 135 33.89 -20.75 0.56
CA ILE A 135 32.53 -21.12 0.12
C ILE A 135 31.71 -21.55 1.34
N LEU A 136 32.27 -22.36 2.23
CA LEU A 136 31.60 -22.80 3.47
C LEU A 136 31.31 -21.63 4.41
N ASP A 137 32.27 -20.71 4.56
CA ASP A 137 32.09 -19.48 5.33
C ASP A 137 30.99 -18.60 4.73
N THR A 138 30.94 -18.50 3.40
CA THR A 138 29.91 -17.72 2.70
C THR A 138 28.52 -18.33 2.86
N VAL A 139 28.38 -19.65 2.78
CA VAL A 139 27.10 -20.35 3.05
C VAL A 139 26.65 -20.07 4.48
N SER A 140 27.53 -20.27 5.46
CA SER A 140 27.24 -20.08 6.88
C SER A 140 26.87 -18.63 7.21
N MET A 141 27.61 -17.67 6.65
CA MET A 141 27.34 -16.25 6.81
C MET A 141 25.97 -15.87 6.22
N ARG A 142 25.68 -16.28 4.98
CA ARG A 142 24.41 -15.95 4.30
C ARG A 142 23.21 -16.57 5.01
N GLN A 143 23.34 -17.82 5.46
CA GLN A 143 22.33 -18.48 6.28
C GLN A 143 22.06 -17.71 7.56
N LYS A 144 23.09 -17.37 8.35
CA LYS A 144 22.92 -16.65 9.61
C LYS A 144 22.36 -15.23 9.46
N LEU A 145 22.75 -14.51 8.40
CA LEU A 145 22.33 -13.12 8.19
C LEU A 145 20.91 -13.00 7.63
N TYR A 146 20.54 -13.86 6.70
CA TYR A 146 19.31 -13.69 5.92
C TYR A 146 18.27 -14.78 6.14
N PHE A 147 18.68 -15.99 6.54
CA PHE A 147 17.81 -17.17 6.62
C PHE A 147 18.10 -18.03 7.87
N PRO A 148 17.95 -17.47 9.09
CA PRO A 148 18.13 -18.23 10.33
C PRO A 148 17.25 -19.48 10.40
N GLU A 149 16.07 -19.45 9.77
CA GLU A 149 15.13 -20.57 9.69
C GLU A 149 15.63 -21.76 8.85
N LEU A 150 16.64 -21.55 7.99
CA LEU A 150 17.26 -22.59 7.19
C LEU A 150 18.44 -23.28 7.89
N LEU A 151 18.70 -22.98 9.17
CA LEU A 151 19.85 -23.53 9.89
C LEU A 151 19.91 -25.06 9.84
N GLU A 152 18.84 -25.72 10.27
CA GLU A 152 18.75 -27.20 10.31
C GLU A 152 19.00 -27.86 8.95
N PRO A 153 18.24 -27.54 7.86
CA PRO A 153 18.47 -28.18 6.57
C PRO A 153 19.84 -27.82 5.97
N THR A 154 20.38 -26.64 6.28
CA THR A 154 21.72 -26.25 5.80
C THR A 154 22.82 -27.03 6.52
N THR A 155 22.77 -27.11 7.84
CA THR A 155 23.75 -27.86 8.64
C THR A 155 23.75 -29.33 8.26
N ALA A 156 22.58 -29.95 8.13
CA ALA A 156 22.46 -31.34 7.71
C ALA A 156 23.11 -31.61 6.34
N LEU A 157 22.97 -30.67 5.40
CA LEU A 157 23.58 -30.74 4.07
C LEU A 157 25.11 -30.56 4.14
N LEU A 158 25.58 -29.59 4.93
CA LEU A 158 27.01 -29.33 5.13
C LEU A 158 27.73 -30.51 5.79
N GLU A 159 27.08 -31.20 6.73
CA GLU A 159 27.61 -32.42 7.35
C GLU A 159 27.82 -33.55 6.32
N SER A 160 26.90 -33.73 5.36
CA SER A 160 27.07 -34.70 4.28
C SER A 160 28.21 -34.32 3.35
N PHE A 161 28.35 -33.03 3.01
CA PHE A 161 29.51 -32.55 2.25
C PHE A 161 30.83 -32.79 3.00
N GLY A 162 30.87 -32.49 4.29
CA GLY A 162 32.04 -32.72 5.15
C GLY A 162 32.44 -34.21 5.24
N SER A 163 31.49 -35.12 5.09
CA SER A 163 31.72 -36.57 5.10
C SER A 163 32.46 -37.08 3.85
N ILE A 164 32.52 -36.29 2.76
CA ILE A 164 33.27 -36.66 1.55
C ILE A 164 34.78 -36.61 1.82
N HIS A 165 35.24 -35.63 2.61
CA HIS A 165 36.66 -35.41 2.89
C HIS A 165 37.36 -36.65 3.47
N PRO A 166 36.90 -37.27 4.58
CA PRO A 166 37.56 -38.47 5.10
C PRO A 166 37.54 -39.65 4.13
N ILE A 167 36.57 -39.76 3.22
CA ILE A 167 36.50 -40.85 2.23
C ILE A 167 37.56 -40.66 1.14
N VAL A 168 37.72 -39.42 0.65
CA VAL A 168 38.67 -39.08 -0.42
C VAL A 168 40.12 -39.05 0.07
N PHE A 169 40.38 -38.56 1.28
CA PHE A 169 41.76 -38.36 1.78
C PHE A 169 42.33 -39.52 2.61
N LYS A 170 41.51 -40.50 3.04
CA LYS A 170 42.01 -41.71 3.73
C LYS A 170 42.34 -42.87 2.78
N ASN A 171 41.93 -42.78 1.51
CA ASN A 171 42.07 -43.85 0.54
C ASN A 171 43.05 -43.44 -0.57
N ASP A 172 43.88 -44.36 -1.03
CA ASP A 172 44.74 -44.12 -2.18
C ASP A 172 43.86 -44.04 -3.44
N GLY A 173 43.91 -42.90 -4.13
CA GLY A 173 43.11 -42.60 -5.32
C GLY A 173 43.38 -43.57 -6.46
N SER A 174 42.65 -44.68 -6.50
CA SER A 174 42.76 -45.72 -7.51
C SER A 174 41.39 -46.26 -7.88
N HIS A 175 41.13 -46.39 -9.19
CA HIS A 175 39.90 -47.00 -9.75
C HIS A 175 39.59 -48.41 -9.23
N ASN A 176 40.54 -49.07 -8.55
CA ASN A 176 40.36 -50.42 -8.01
C ASN A 176 39.57 -50.47 -6.70
N ASN A 177 39.22 -49.34 -6.09
CA ASN A 177 38.50 -49.31 -4.82
C ASN A 177 36.98 -49.22 -5.03
N SER A 178 36.39 -50.31 -5.56
CA SER A 178 34.95 -50.42 -5.85
C SER A 178 34.04 -50.14 -4.65
N GLU A 179 34.56 -50.39 -3.44
CA GLU A 179 33.91 -50.07 -2.17
C GLU A 179 33.83 -48.55 -1.93
N VAL A 180 34.94 -47.82 -2.12
CA VAL A 180 34.99 -46.35 -1.97
C VAL A 180 34.08 -45.65 -2.98
N VAL A 181 34.05 -46.14 -4.23
CA VAL A 181 33.14 -45.62 -5.27
C VAL A 181 31.68 -45.86 -4.89
N ARG A 182 31.36 -46.99 -4.23
CA ARG A 182 30.01 -47.28 -3.74
C ARG A 182 29.63 -46.34 -2.58
N GLU A 183 30.53 -46.12 -1.62
CA GLU A 183 30.31 -45.18 -0.51
C GLU A 183 30.08 -43.75 -1.00
N LEU A 184 30.88 -43.26 -1.95
CA LEU A 184 30.68 -41.94 -2.55
C LEU A 184 29.31 -41.82 -3.23
N ARG A 185 28.85 -42.85 -3.96
CA ARG A 185 27.52 -42.86 -4.59
C ARG A 185 26.37 -42.88 -3.59
N GLU A 186 26.54 -43.54 -2.45
CA GLU A 186 25.55 -43.52 -1.37
C GLU A 186 25.47 -42.14 -0.74
N LEU A 187 26.62 -41.51 -0.51
CA LEU A 187 26.70 -40.16 0.02
C LEU A 187 26.14 -39.11 -0.96
N ASP A 188 26.38 -39.24 -2.26
CA ASP A 188 25.78 -38.37 -3.27
C ASP A 188 24.24 -38.46 -3.26
N ARG A 189 23.69 -39.66 -3.07
CA ARG A 189 22.22 -39.83 -2.93
C ARG A 189 21.69 -39.15 -1.68
N ASP A 190 22.40 -39.24 -0.55
CA ASP A 190 22.05 -38.53 0.68
C ASP A 190 22.10 -36.99 0.48
N ILE A 191 23.17 -36.48 -0.13
CA ILE A 191 23.33 -35.06 -0.46
C ILE A 191 22.18 -34.56 -1.32
N ILE A 192 21.82 -35.31 -2.37
CA ILE A 192 20.68 -34.98 -3.23
C ILE A 192 19.39 -34.93 -2.41
N GLY A 193 19.15 -35.91 -1.53
CA GLY A 193 17.97 -35.92 -0.66
C GLY A 193 17.90 -34.69 0.26
N LYS A 194 19.01 -34.36 0.92
CA LYS A 194 19.12 -33.19 1.81
C LYS A 194 19.01 -31.86 1.06
N TYR A 195 19.53 -31.79 -0.17
CA TYR A 195 19.34 -30.64 -1.04
C TYR A 195 17.87 -30.43 -1.41
N HIS A 196 17.12 -31.49 -1.72
CA HIS A 196 15.68 -31.38 -1.95
C HIS A 196 14.93 -30.91 -0.69
N ASN A 197 15.31 -31.40 0.49
CA ASN A 197 14.75 -30.93 1.76
C ASN A 197 15.03 -29.43 1.98
N LEU A 198 16.24 -28.97 1.65
CA LEU A 198 16.59 -27.55 1.68
C LEU A 198 15.75 -26.73 0.70
N LEU A 199 15.60 -27.17 -0.55
CA LEU A 199 14.76 -26.49 -1.54
C LEU A 199 13.30 -26.39 -1.07
N HIS A 200 12.77 -27.44 -0.45
CA HIS A 200 11.43 -27.42 0.13
C HIS A 200 11.33 -26.43 1.30
N ALA A 201 12.37 -26.32 2.15
CA ALA A 201 12.43 -25.31 3.20
C ALA A 201 12.50 -23.88 2.61
N CYS A 202 13.35 -23.65 1.60
CA CYS A 202 13.43 -22.38 0.87
C CYS A 202 12.08 -21.98 0.26
N ARG A 203 11.34 -22.94 -0.29
CA ARG A 203 9.99 -22.70 -0.81
C ARG A 203 9.04 -22.21 0.30
N LYS A 204 9.05 -22.84 1.47
CA LYS A 204 8.24 -22.39 2.62
C LYS A 204 8.61 -20.98 3.08
N VAL A 205 9.90 -20.63 3.01
CA VAL A 205 10.38 -19.28 3.32
C VAL A 205 9.78 -18.24 2.38
N ILE A 206 9.70 -18.53 1.08
CA ILE A 206 9.04 -17.66 0.10
C ILE A 206 7.53 -17.59 0.34
N GLU A 207 6.87 -18.73 0.55
CA GLU A 207 5.42 -18.79 0.81
C GLU A 207 5.04 -18.00 2.08
N SER A 208 5.88 -18.03 3.12
CA SER A 208 5.69 -17.23 4.34
C SER A 208 5.89 -15.73 4.12
N ALA A 209 6.65 -15.32 3.11
CA ALA A 209 6.89 -13.92 2.79
C ALA A 209 5.79 -13.32 1.88
N LEU A 210 5.01 -14.17 1.21
CA LEU A 210 3.90 -13.77 0.33
C LEU A 210 2.56 -13.63 1.08
N ASN A 211 2.41 -14.29 2.24
CA ASN A 211 1.22 -14.25 3.08
C ASN A 211 1.35 -13.18 4.18
#